data_AF-A0A1V4DQL2-F1
#
_entry.id   AF-A0A1V4DQL2-F1
#
_cell.length_a   1.000
_cell.length_b   1.000
_cell.length_c   1.000
_cell.angle_alpha   90.00
_cell.angle_beta   90.00
_cell.angle_gamma   90.00
#
_symmetry.space_group_name_H-M   'P 1'
#
loop_
_entity.id
_entity.type
_entity.pdbx_description
1 polymer ?
#
loop_
_entity_poly.entity_id
_entity_poly.type
_entity_poly.pdbx_seq_one_letter_code
_entity_poly.pdbx_strand_id
1 'polypeptide(L)'
;MTILEAAPLDVLDAYRTCEFVTLGRNGAPLVWPTATLRHKDGTFLVTTSLAFAQKALNVRRDGRVALLFSDPTGSGLAHPQQIFVGGHAECADDIMTGTQGTEDYWRMLFERQPHSRAYVSLPMRRLMSWYYLRLLITVTPEQVIVRPPLDPPTTTPPAASGTPLGHARLAEFPSAVLAALDSAGAPVLARTVPVATDAGYLVDVPADCAVTPGQASLLVHRHDELLNNMTNTLVRGELRKAGESWELIPAKVVEPMGSGRLKDAVRVLRQTKRASDRYLERRGLARPDVRWDEFKALAAAARKSDSA
;
A
#
# COMPACT_ATOMS: atom_id res chain seq x y z
N MET A 1 1.16 -24.96 -13.34
CA MET A 1 0.75 -23.72 -14.00
C MET A 1 0.41 -22.74 -12.89
N THR A 2 1.24 -21.73 -12.68
CA THR A 2 1.00 -20.74 -11.62
C THR A 2 -0.11 -19.79 -12.10
N ILE A 3 -1.02 -19.39 -11.21
CA ILE A 3 -2.16 -18.51 -11.57
C ILE A 3 -1.72 -17.17 -12.16
N LEU A 4 -0.47 -16.78 -11.92
CA LEU A 4 0.16 -15.58 -12.44
C LEU A 4 0.59 -15.67 -13.91
N GLU A 5 0.59 -16.85 -14.54
CA GLU A 5 0.90 -16.98 -15.98
C GLU A 5 -0.10 -16.24 -16.88
N ALA A 6 -1.28 -15.90 -16.35
CA ALA A 6 -2.27 -15.07 -17.04
C ALA A 6 -1.98 -13.56 -16.99
N ALA A 7 -1.01 -13.10 -16.18
CA ALA A 7 -0.64 -11.69 -16.07
C ALA A 7 0.62 -11.36 -16.89
N PRO A 8 0.72 -10.13 -17.43
CA PRO A 8 1.97 -9.61 -17.98
C PRO A 8 2.96 -9.35 -16.83
N LEU A 9 3.82 -10.34 -16.54
CA LEU A 9 4.72 -10.30 -15.38
C LEU A 9 5.77 -9.19 -15.47
N ASP A 10 6.18 -8.83 -16.68
CA ASP A 10 7.06 -7.69 -16.95
C ASP A 10 6.41 -6.37 -16.55
N VAL A 11 5.12 -6.19 -16.87
CA VAL A 11 4.33 -5.03 -16.46
C VAL A 11 4.13 -5.04 -14.94
N LEU A 12 3.79 -6.20 -14.37
CA LEU A 12 3.61 -6.36 -12.92
C LEU A 12 4.87 -5.95 -12.17
N ASP A 13 6.02 -6.48 -12.59
CA ASP A 13 7.30 -6.23 -11.92
C ASP A 13 7.77 -4.79 -12.13
N ALA A 14 7.37 -4.11 -13.21
CA ALA A 14 7.74 -2.72 -13.46
C ALA A 14 7.12 -1.75 -12.45
N TYR A 15 5.93 -2.04 -11.93
CA TYR A 15 5.28 -1.21 -10.90
C TYR A 15 6.15 -1.08 -9.65
N ARG A 16 6.36 0.17 -9.18
CA ARG A 16 7.18 0.43 -7.99
C ARG A 16 6.42 0.26 -6.68
N THR A 17 5.11 0.45 -6.73
CA THR A 17 4.20 0.23 -5.61
C THR A 17 3.01 -0.60 -6.05
N CYS A 18 2.33 -1.18 -5.07
CA CYS A 18 1.01 -1.75 -5.20
C CYS A 18 0.14 -1.25 -4.05
N GLU A 19 -1.16 -1.14 -4.29
CA GLU A 19 -2.14 -0.90 -3.25
C GLU A 19 -2.52 -2.21 -2.57
N PHE A 20 -2.09 -2.39 -1.32
CA PHE A 20 -2.30 -3.61 -0.54
C PHE A 20 -3.44 -3.40 0.47
N VAL A 21 -4.48 -4.22 0.36
CA VAL A 21 -5.64 -4.20 1.27
C VAL A 21 -5.59 -5.34 2.26
N THR A 22 -5.88 -4.99 3.51
CA THR A 22 -6.09 -5.95 4.61
C THR A 22 -7.41 -5.65 5.31
N LEU A 23 -8.01 -6.64 5.96
CA LEU A 23 -9.31 -6.47 6.62
C LEU A 23 -9.14 -6.08 8.09
N GLY A 24 -9.81 -5.02 8.52
CA GLY A 24 -9.86 -4.55 9.91
C GLY A 24 -10.65 -5.47 10.85
N ARG A 25 -10.67 -5.16 12.17
CA ARG A 25 -11.34 -6.03 13.18
C ARG A 25 -12.82 -6.25 12.89
N ASN A 26 -13.46 -5.24 12.32
CA ASN A 26 -14.86 -5.25 11.90
C ASN A 26 -15.04 -5.62 10.42
N GLY A 27 -14.04 -6.26 9.79
CA GLY A 27 -14.06 -6.57 8.36
C GLY A 27 -13.82 -5.37 7.43
N ALA A 28 -13.69 -4.13 7.94
CA ALA A 28 -13.52 -2.97 7.08
C ALA A 28 -12.23 -3.07 6.25
N PRO A 29 -12.28 -2.93 4.91
CA PRO A 29 -11.10 -2.96 4.07
C PRO A 29 -10.21 -1.74 4.32
N LEU A 30 -8.90 -1.96 4.48
CA LEU A 30 -7.89 -0.93 4.73
C LEU A 30 -6.76 -1.07 3.72
N VAL A 31 -6.84 -0.27 2.66
CA VAL A 31 -5.88 -0.26 1.55
C VAL A 31 -4.78 0.78 1.78
N TRP A 32 -3.54 0.42 1.47
CA TRP A 32 -2.37 1.31 1.60
C TRP A 32 -1.36 1.03 0.48
N PRO A 33 -0.61 2.05 0.01
CA PRO A 33 0.48 1.82 -0.93
C PRO A 33 1.63 1.11 -0.23
N THR A 34 2.20 0.10 -0.87
CA THR A 34 3.34 -0.67 -0.38
C THR A 34 4.28 -1.06 -1.52
N ALA A 35 5.58 -1.19 -1.22
CA ALA A 35 6.50 -1.88 -2.10
C ALA A 35 6.37 -3.39 -1.87
N THR A 36 6.34 -4.16 -2.95
CA THR A 36 6.25 -5.62 -2.93
C THR A 36 7.33 -6.22 -3.83
N LEU A 37 7.76 -7.44 -3.52
CA LEU A 37 8.62 -8.24 -4.40
C LEU A 37 7.88 -9.53 -4.75
N ARG A 38 7.86 -9.89 -6.02
CA ARG A 38 7.38 -11.20 -6.47
C ARG A 38 8.50 -12.24 -6.41
N HIS A 39 8.24 -13.37 -5.79
CA HIS A 39 9.14 -14.52 -5.79
C HIS A 39 8.96 -15.39 -7.03
N LYS A 40 9.97 -16.22 -7.32
CA LYS A 40 9.96 -17.14 -8.47
C LYS A 40 8.85 -18.19 -8.40
N ASP A 41 8.41 -18.54 -7.19
CA ASP A 41 7.30 -19.47 -6.95
C ASP A 41 5.91 -18.83 -7.15
N GLY A 42 5.86 -17.52 -7.45
CA GLY A 42 4.65 -16.76 -7.66
C GLY A 42 4.06 -16.11 -6.40
N THR A 43 4.65 -16.31 -5.22
CA THR A 43 4.23 -15.58 -4.02
C THR A 43 4.73 -14.12 -4.05
N PHE A 44 4.10 -13.25 -3.25
CA PHE A 44 4.53 -11.87 -3.07
C PHE A 44 4.99 -11.61 -1.65
N LEU A 45 6.12 -10.94 -1.50
CA LEU A 45 6.61 -10.44 -0.22
C LEU A 45 6.25 -8.96 -0.07
N VAL A 46 5.34 -8.69 0.86
CA VAL A 46 5.09 -7.36 1.41
C VAL A 46 5.77 -7.28 2.78
N THR A 47 6.40 -6.15 3.09
CA THR A 47 6.98 -5.95 4.42
C THR A 47 6.40 -4.71 5.09
N THR A 48 6.32 -4.73 6.42
CA THR A 48 5.82 -3.59 7.18
C THR A 48 6.67 -3.35 8.42
N SER A 49 6.97 -2.09 8.72
CA SER A 49 7.71 -1.75 9.94
C SER A 49 6.85 -1.97 11.19
N LEU A 50 7.48 -2.19 12.35
CA LEU A 50 6.75 -2.35 13.62
C LEU A 50 5.86 -1.15 13.93
N ALA A 51 6.28 0.05 13.53
CA ALA A 51 5.50 1.28 13.65
C ALA A 51 4.15 1.23 12.90
N PHE A 52 4.06 0.44 11.84
CA PHE A 52 2.88 0.28 10.98
C PHE A 52 2.36 -1.16 10.96
N ALA A 53 2.60 -1.93 12.03
CA ALA A 53 2.27 -3.34 12.16
C ALA A 53 0.78 -3.69 12.00
N GLN A 54 -0.12 -2.70 11.91
CA GLN A 54 -1.56 -2.94 11.76
C GLN A 54 -1.90 -3.86 10.57
N LYS A 55 -1.14 -3.78 9.47
CA LYS A 55 -1.30 -4.69 8.32
C LYS A 55 -1.03 -6.15 8.71
N ALA A 56 0.09 -6.41 9.38
CA ALA A 56 0.43 -7.73 9.91
C ALA A 56 -0.62 -8.23 10.92
N LEU A 57 -1.07 -7.37 11.84
CA LEU A 57 -2.12 -7.72 12.81
C LEU A 57 -3.46 -8.05 12.14
N ASN A 58 -3.76 -7.42 11.01
CA ASN A 58 -4.95 -7.72 10.23
C ASN A 58 -4.80 -9.08 9.55
N VAL A 59 -3.68 -9.31 8.84
CA VAL A 59 -3.36 -10.58 8.18
C VAL A 59 -3.43 -11.77 9.14
N ARG A 60 -2.84 -11.64 10.34
CA ARG A 60 -2.88 -12.71 11.37
C ARG A 60 -4.29 -13.03 11.89
N ARG A 61 -5.23 -12.07 11.80
CA ARG A 61 -6.62 -12.30 12.18
C ARG A 61 -7.42 -12.87 11.00
N ASP A 62 -7.18 -12.33 9.82
CA ASP A 62 -7.89 -12.66 8.59
C ASP A 62 -6.91 -12.50 7.43
N GLY A 63 -6.46 -13.64 6.88
CA GLY A 63 -5.44 -13.65 5.84
C GLY A 63 -5.96 -13.27 4.45
N ARG A 64 -7.26 -13.01 4.26
CA ARG A 64 -7.78 -12.57 2.97
C ARG A 64 -7.25 -11.16 2.64
N VAL A 65 -6.60 -11.04 1.50
CA VAL A 65 -5.96 -9.80 1.03
C VAL A 65 -6.12 -9.62 -0.47
N ALA A 66 -5.82 -8.42 -0.94
CA ALA A 66 -5.60 -8.18 -2.36
C ALA A 66 -4.49 -7.14 -2.58
N LEU A 67 -3.91 -7.20 -3.77
CA LEU A 67 -2.94 -6.25 -4.30
C LEU A 67 -3.51 -5.67 -5.59
N LEU A 68 -3.37 -4.37 -5.77
CA LEU A 68 -3.62 -3.72 -7.06
C LEU A 68 -2.32 -3.06 -7.52
N PHE A 69 -1.90 -3.35 -8.75
CA PHE A 69 -0.79 -2.69 -9.42
C PHE A 69 -1.40 -1.72 -10.43
N SER A 70 -1.41 -0.43 -10.10
CA SER A 70 -2.18 0.55 -10.88
C SER A 70 -1.62 1.97 -10.93
N ASP A 71 -0.61 2.31 -10.12
CA ASP A 71 0.08 3.60 -10.19
C ASP A 71 1.33 3.49 -11.08
N PRO A 72 1.32 4.03 -12.32
CA PRO A 72 2.41 3.84 -13.28
C PRO A 72 3.68 4.63 -12.93
N THR A 73 3.65 5.53 -11.94
CA THR A 73 4.81 6.35 -11.58
C THR A 73 6.03 5.49 -11.22
N GLY A 74 7.19 5.80 -11.80
CA GLY A 74 8.42 5.03 -11.60
C GLY A 74 8.55 3.75 -12.44
N SER A 75 7.49 3.32 -13.13
CA SER A 75 7.50 2.05 -13.87
C SER A 75 8.24 2.12 -15.21
N GLY A 76 8.42 3.32 -15.77
CA GLY A 76 8.92 3.50 -17.13
C GLY A 76 7.90 3.15 -18.22
N LEU A 77 6.65 2.85 -17.85
CA LEU A 77 5.56 2.52 -18.77
C LEU A 77 4.62 3.71 -18.94
N ALA A 78 4.24 4.02 -20.18
CA ALA A 78 3.41 5.20 -20.48
C ALA A 78 1.92 5.00 -20.13
N HIS A 79 1.36 3.84 -20.43
CA HIS A 79 -0.06 3.54 -20.23
C HIS A 79 -0.27 2.05 -19.88
N PRO A 80 0.29 1.57 -18.75
CA PRO A 80 0.27 0.15 -18.40
C PRO A 80 -1.11 -0.33 -17.94
N GLN A 81 -1.40 -1.61 -18.21
CA GLN A 81 -2.57 -2.32 -17.70
C GLN A 81 -2.56 -2.37 -16.18
N GLN A 82 -3.74 -2.33 -15.57
CA GLN A 82 -3.86 -2.52 -14.13
C GLN A 82 -3.95 -4.01 -13.81
N ILE A 83 -3.25 -4.46 -12.78
CA ILE A 83 -3.22 -5.89 -12.41
C ILE A 83 -3.76 -6.04 -10.99
N PHE A 84 -4.89 -6.71 -10.86
CA PHE A 84 -5.45 -7.11 -9.57
C PHE A 84 -4.99 -8.52 -9.23
N VAL A 85 -4.56 -8.71 -7.99
CA VAL A 85 -4.20 -10.01 -7.42
C VAL A 85 -4.96 -10.19 -6.11
N GLY A 86 -5.91 -11.12 -6.09
CA GLY A 86 -6.61 -11.56 -4.88
C GLY A 86 -5.93 -12.81 -4.30
N GLY A 87 -5.95 -12.98 -2.99
CA GLY A 87 -5.47 -14.21 -2.38
C GLY A 87 -5.39 -14.20 -0.86
N HIS A 88 -4.56 -15.09 -0.34
CA HIS A 88 -4.34 -15.27 1.09
C HIS A 88 -2.94 -14.79 1.49
N ALA A 89 -2.82 -14.24 2.70
CA ALA A 89 -1.56 -13.82 3.25
C ALA A 89 -1.31 -14.44 4.62
N GLU A 90 -0.04 -14.73 4.87
CA GLU A 90 0.46 -15.17 6.15
C GLU A 90 1.50 -14.18 6.67
N CYS A 91 1.58 -14.04 7.99
CA CYS A 91 2.56 -13.17 8.63
C CYS A 91 3.02 -13.77 9.95
N ALA A 92 4.22 -14.36 9.94
CA ALA A 92 4.88 -14.87 11.15
C ALA A 92 5.09 -13.75 12.17
N ASP A 93 5.17 -14.11 13.46
CA ASP A 93 5.45 -13.17 14.54
C ASP A 93 6.92 -12.70 14.58
N ASP A 94 7.80 -13.37 13.81
CA ASP A 94 9.21 -13.08 13.73
C ASP A 94 9.50 -11.66 13.26
N ILE A 95 10.35 -10.97 14.02
CA ILE A 95 10.81 -9.63 13.69
C ILE A 95 12.09 -9.78 12.86
N MET A 96 12.01 -9.39 11.60
CA MET A 96 13.18 -9.28 10.73
C MET A 96 14.08 -8.17 11.25
N THR A 97 15.31 -8.54 11.62
CA THR A 97 16.35 -7.64 12.14
C THR A 97 17.48 -7.38 11.14
N GLY A 98 17.58 -8.19 10.08
CA GLY A 98 18.64 -8.16 9.06
C GLY A 98 18.05 -8.44 7.68
N THR A 99 18.90 -8.69 6.68
CA THR A 99 18.46 -8.88 5.29
C THR A 99 18.29 -10.34 4.91
N GLN A 100 18.68 -11.26 5.79
CA GLN A 100 18.65 -12.70 5.51
C GLN A 100 17.29 -13.18 5.01
N GLY A 101 17.26 -13.81 3.83
CA GLY A 101 16.05 -14.31 3.18
C GLY A 101 15.19 -13.23 2.50
N THR A 102 15.63 -11.97 2.51
CA THR A 102 14.95 -10.82 1.91
C THR A 102 15.90 -9.92 1.12
N GLU A 103 17.07 -10.44 0.75
CA GLU A 103 18.16 -9.69 0.12
C GLU A 103 17.71 -9.05 -1.19
N ASP A 104 16.96 -9.79 -2.01
CA ASP A 104 16.42 -9.31 -3.29
C ASP A 104 15.40 -8.18 -3.08
N TYR A 105 14.58 -8.26 -2.04
CA TYR A 105 13.63 -7.20 -1.69
C TYR A 105 14.36 -5.91 -1.31
N TRP A 106 15.39 -6.02 -0.48
CA TRP A 106 16.18 -4.86 -0.06
C TRP A 106 17.04 -4.28 -1.17
N ARG A 107 17.59 -5.12 -2.06
CA ARG A 107 18.31 -4.67 -3.25
C ARG A 107 17.37 -3.88 -4.16
N MET A 108 16.21 -4.45 -4.49
CA MET A 108 15.17 -3.77 -5.25
C MET A 108 14.77 -2.44 -4.61
N LEU A 109 14.57 -2.40 -3.29
CA LEU A 109 14.19 -1.16 -2.60
C LEU A 109 15.30 -0.11 -2.64
N PHE A 110 16.57 -0.49 -2.47
CA PHE A 110 17.70 0.44 -2.55
C PHE A 110 17.95 0.95 -3.98
N GLU A 111 17.64 0.16 -5.01
CA GLU A 111 17.64 0.60 -6.41
C GLU A 111 16.47 1.54 -6.66
N ARG A 112 15.27 1.20 -6.16
CA ARG A 112 14.06 1.98 -6.43
C ARG A 112 13.95 3.28 -5.64
N GLN A 113 14.58 3.33 -4.47
CA GLN A 113 14.62 4.49 -3.58
C GLN A 113 16.07 4.77 -3.13
N PRO A 114 16.95 5.31 -3.99
CA PRO A 114 18.36 5.50 -3.67
C PRO A 114 18.62 6.36 -2.42
N HIS A 115 17.74 7.33 -2.15
CA HIS A 115 17.83 8.17 -0.95
C HIS A 115 17.76 7.35 0.36
N SER A 116 17.03 6.22 0.37
CA SER A 116 16.91 5.35 1.55
C SER A 116 18.25 4.74 1.99
N ARG A 117 19.26 4.69 1.10
CA ARG A 117 20.63 4.25 1.42
C ARG A 117 21.30 5.15 2.45
N ALA A 118 20.87 6.40 2.61
CA ALA A 118 21.37 7.28 3.66
C ALA A 118 20.93 6.83 5.07
N TYR A 119 19.83 6.09 5.19
CA TYR A 119 19.26 5.68 6.48
C TYR A 119 20.10 4.65 7.23
N VAL A 120 20.98 3.92 6.52
CA VAL A 120 21.90 2.94 7.12
C VAL A 120 23.23 3.57 7.60
N SER A 121 23.42 4.88 7.42
CA SER A 121 24.61 5.62 7.86
C SER A 121 24.58 5.94 9.36
N LEU A 122 25.77 6.12 9.97
CA LEU A 122 25.93 6.05 11.43
C LEU A 122 25.32 7.18 12.28
N PRO A 123 24.90 8.36 11.82
CA PRO A 123 23.98 9.13 12.64
C PRO A 123 22.53 8.64 12.49
N MET A 124 22.14 8.12 11.32
CA MET A 124 20.75 7.79 10.99
C MET A 124 20.26 6.45 11.54
N ARG A 125 21.15 5.49 11.79
CA ARG A 125 20.82 4.14 12.31
C ARG A 125 19.89 4.21 13.53
N ARG A 126 20.25 5.00 14.56
CA ARG A 126 19.44 5.10 15.80
C ARG A 126 18.05 5.66 15.53
N LEU A 127 17.96 6.68 14.68
CA LEU A 127 16.71 7.35 14.30
C LEU A 127 15.79 6.44 13.48
N MET A 128 16.37 5.60 12.64
CA MET A 128 15.66 4.79 11.64
C MET A 128 15.51 3.31 12.04
N SER A 129 15.94 2.90 13.24
CA SER A 129 15.82 1.50 13.69
C SER A 129 14.40 0.95 13.57
N TRP A 130 13.37 1.77 13.85
CA TRP A 130 11.96 1.38 13.70
C TRP A 130 11.57 0.99 12.26
N TYR A 131 12.24 1.56 11.25
CA TYR A 131 11.95 1.32 9.84
C TYR A 131 12.47 -0.05 9.36
N TYR A 132 13.63 -0.47 9.90
CA TYR A 132 14.33 -1.71 9.55
C TYR A 132 13.89 -2.92 10.38
N LEU A 133 13.30 -2.69 11.56
CA LEU A 133 12.57 -3.74 12.27
C LEU A 133 11.23 -3.98 11.56
N ARG A 134 11.15 -5.10 10.83
CA ARG A 134 10.02 -5.39 9.94
C ARG A 134 9.37 -6.73 10.23
N LEU A 135 8.11 -6.81 9.84
CA LEU A 135 7.34 -8.04 9.75
C LEU A 135 7.19 -8.38 8.28
N LEU A 136 7.33 -9.66 7.95
CA LEU A 136 7.20 -10.18 6.60
C LEU A 136 5.79 -10.72 6.41
N ILE A 137 5.15 -10.32 5.32
CA ILE A 137 3.82 -10.75 4.91
C ILE A 137 3.99 -11.43 3.56
N THR A 138 3.77 -12.74 3.53
CA THR A 138 3.81 -13.52 2.28
C THR A 138 2.38 -13.64 1.77
N VAL A 139 2.14 -13.23 0.54
CA VAL A 139 0.85 -13.33 -0.14
C VAL A 139 0.93 -14.45 -1.17
N THR A 140 0.04 -15.42 -1.05
CA THR A 140 -0.18 -16.50 -2.02
C THR A 140 -1.35 -16.11 -2.93
N PRO A 141 -1.12 -15.90 -4.23
CA PRO A 141 -2.18 -15.53 -5.17
C PRO A 141 -3.19 -16.65 -5.39
N GLU A 142 -4.47 -16.30 -5.40
CA GLU A 142 -5.60 -17.20 -5.70
C GLU A 142 -6.47 -16.66 -6.84
N GLN A 143 -6.27 -15.40 -7.24
CA GLN A 143 -6.96 -14.77 -8.36
C GLN A 143 -6.06 -13.72 -9.00
N VAL A 144 -6.14 -13.61 -10.32
CA VAL A 144 -5.45 -12.57 -11.10
C VAL A 144 -6.42 -12.03 -12.14
N ILE A 145 -6.54 -10.70 -12.22
CA ILE A 145 -7.36 -10.03 -13.24
C ILE A 145 -6.52 -8.90 -13.84
N VAL A 146 -6.46 -8.88 -15.17
CA VAL A 146 -5.81 -7.81 -15.92
C VAL A 146 -6.90 -6.88 -16.48
N ARG A 147 -6.81 -5.61 -16.13
CA ARG A 147 -7.73 -4.56 -16.60
C ARG A 147 -7.01 -3.61 -17.55
N PRO A 148 -7.74 -2.96 -18.46
CA PRO A 148 -7.17 -1.87 -19.22
C PRO A 148 -6.63 -0.78 -18.28
N PRO A 149 -5.69 0.05 -18.77
CA PRO A 149 -5.30 1.27 -18.08
C PRO A 149 -6.53 2.12 -17.74
N LEU A 150 -6.47 2.90 -16.66
CA LEU A 150 -7.56 3.82 -16.34
C LEU A 150 -7.53 4.98 -17.32
N ASP A 151 -8.57 5.09 -18.15
CA ASP A 151 -8.74 6.24 -19.02
C ASP A 151 -8.97 7.51 -18.18
N PRO A 152 -8.44 8.67 -18.62
CA PRO A 152 -8.75 9.93 -17.98
C PRO A 152 -10.27 10.17 -17.99
N PRO A 153 -10.83 10.83 -16.96
CA PRO A 153 -12.25 11.10 -16.91
C PRO A 153 -12.67 11.88 -18.16
N THR A 154 -13.61 11.33 -18.93
CA THR A 154 -14.12 11.92 -20.17
C THR A 154 -15.18 12.99 -19.93
N THR A 155 -15.71 13.09 -18.70
CA THR A 155 -16.73 14.07 -18.33
C THR A 155 -16.32 14.84 -17.09
N THR A 156 -16.52 16.16 -17.14
CA THR A 156 -16.42 17.01 -15.94
C THR A 156 -17.66 16.76 -15.10
N PRO A 157 -17.52 16.36 -13.83
CA PRO A 157 -18.69 16.15 -12.99
C PRO A 157 -19.48 17.43 -12.77
N PRO A 158 -20.81 17.34 -12.58
CA PRO A 158 -21.57 18.48 -12.10
C PRO A 158 -21.00 18.98 -10.77
N ALA A 159 -21.02 20.30 -10.57
CA ALA A 159 -20.55 20.90 -9.32
C ALA A 159 -21.41 20.39 -8.16
N ALA A 160 -20.77 19.76 -7.16
CA ALA A 160 -21.44 19.38 -5.92
C ALA A 160 -21.88 20.63 -5.15
N SER A 161 -23.04 20.56 -4.48
CA SER A 161 -23.52 21.64 -3.62
C SER A 161 -22.91 21.57 -2.21
N GLY A 162 -22.31 20.43 -1.85
CA GLY A 162 -21.55 20.19 -0.62
C GLY A 162 -20.06 19.87 -0.81
N THR A 163 -19.34 19.77 0.31
CA THR A 163 -17.93 19.33 0.36
C THR A 163 -17.81 18.11 1.26
N PRO A 164 -17.89 16.88 0.72
CA PRO A 164 -17.84 15.67 1.52
C PRO A 164 -16.53 15.52 2.31
N LEU A 165 -16.59 14.75 3.39
CA LEU A 165 -15.43 14.50 4.24
C LEU A 165 -14.28 13.87 3.43
N GLY A 166 -13.12 14.52 3.44
CA GLY A 166 -11.93 14.09 2.68
C GLY A 166 -11.76 14.78 1.33
N HIS A 167 -12.68 15.66 0.93
CA HIS A 167 -12.67 16.29 -0.40
C HIS A 167 -11.37 17.06 -0.68
N ALA A 168 -10.89 17.85 0.29
CA ALA A 168 -9.64 18.60 0.15
C ALA A 168 -8.45 17.71 -0.19
N ARG A 169 -8.46 16.43 0.21
CA ARG A 169 -7.42 15.47 -0.14
C ARG A 169 -7.70 14.72 -1.42
N LEU A 170 -8.92 14.23 -1.60
CA LEU A 170 -9.27 13.46 -2.81
C LEU A 170 -9.15 14.32 -4.08
N ALA A 171 -9.50 15.60 -4.01
CA ALA A 171 -9.41 16.53 -5.14
C ALA A 171 -7.96 16.87 -5.57
N GLU A 172 -6.95 16.57 -4.75
CA GLU A 172 -5.54 16.76 -5.11
C GLU A 172 -5.02 15.67 -6.08
N PHE A 173 -5.82 14.61 -6.35
CA PHE A 173 -5.39 13.44 -7.11
C PHE A 173 -6.34 13.16 -8.27
N PRO A 174 -5.82 12.73 -9.43
CA PRO A 174 -6.64 12.45 -10.61
C PRO A 174 -7.47 11.17 -10.50
N SER A 175 -7.09 10.26 -9.60
CA SER A 175 -7.79 9.00 -9.34
C SER A 175 -7.56 8.55 -7.91
N ALA A 176 -8.38 7.60 -7.45
CA ALA A 176 -8.25 6.93 -6.17
C ALA A 176 -8.42 5.42 -6.35
N VAL A 177 -8.01 4.66 -5.35
CA VAL A 177 -8.26 3.22 -5.28
C VAL A 177 -9.38 2.95 -4.29
N LEU A 178 -10.50 2.43 -4.81
CA LEU A 178 -11.58 1.86 -4.03
C LEU A 178 -11.15 0.49 -3.50
N ALA A 179 -11.32 0.29 -2.20
CA ALA A 179 -11.30 -1.01 -1.56
C ALA A 179 -12.66 -1.31 -0.93
N ALA A 180 -13.25 -2.44 -1.32
CA ALA A 180 -14.55 -2.91 -0.86
C ALA A 180 -14.50 -4.43 -0.62
N LEU A 181 -15.65 -5.03 -0.35
CA LEU A 181 -15.80 -6.47 -0.16
C LEU A 181 -16.75 -7.04 -1.20
N ASP A 182 -16.48 -8.26 -1.64
CA ASP A 182 -17.45 -9.07 -2.38
C ASP A 182 -18.44 -9.79 -1.46
N SER A 183 -19.34 -10.59 -2.04
CA SER A 183 -20.34 -11.35 -1.29
C SER A 183 -19.77 -12.47 -0.41
N ALA A 184 -18.54 -12.92 -0.69
CA ALA A 184 -17.80 -13.85 0.16
C ALA A 184 -17.01 -13.12 1.28
N GLY A 185 -17.04 -11.79 1.29
CA GLY A 185 -16.27 -10.94 2.20
C GLY A 185 -14.78 -10.89 1.85
N ALA A 186 -14.37 -11.33 0.66
CA ALA A 186 -13.02 -11.15 0.17
C ALA A 186 -12.81 -9.70 -0.29
N PRO A 187 -11.62 -9.12 -0.06
CA PRO A 187 -11.37 -7.75 -0.48
C PRO A 187 -11.21 -7.64 -1.99
N VAL A 188 -11.84 -6.64 -2.56
CA VAL A 188 -11.71 -6.28 -3.98
C VAL A 188 -11.18 -4.86 -4.11
N LEU A 189 -10.40 -4.62 -5.16
CA LEU A 189 -9.78 -3.33 -5.44
C LEU A 189 -10.10 -2.86 -6.86
N ALA A 190 -10.41 -1.57 -7.00
CA ALA A 190 -10.59 -0.92 -8.29
C ALA A 190 -10.03 0.50 -8.24
N ARG A 191 -9.28 0.89 -9.27
CA ARG A 191 -8.95 2.31 -9.46
C ARG A 191 -10.14 2.99 -10.14
N THR A 192 -10.51 4.15 -9.62
CA THR A 192 -11.68 4.93 -10.04
C THR A 192 -11.31 6.42 -10.04
N VAL A 193 -12.11 7.23 -10.71
CA VAL A 193 -12.10 8.69 -10.56
C VAL A 193 -13.28 9.06 -9.64
N PRO A 194 -13.06 9.37 -8.36
CA PRO A 194 -14.15 9.70 -7.46
C PRO A 194 -14.79 11.04 -7.85
N VAL A 195 -16.10 11.04 -7.97
CA VAL A 195 -16.89 12.23 -8.25
C VAL A 195 -17.59 12.67 -6.97
N ALA A 196 -17.25 13.86 -6.46
CA ALA A 196 -17.89 14.37 -5.25
C ALA A 196 -19.39 14.64 -5.49
N THR A 197 -20.22 14.25 -4.53
CA THR A 197 -21.65 14.57 -4.44
C THR A 197 -21.90 15.39 -3.17
N ASP A 198 -23.16 15.63 -2.81
CA ASP A 198 -23.49 16.25 -1.53
C ASP A 198 -23.27 15.31 -0.34
N ALA A 199 -23.43 13.99 -0.56
CA ALA A 199 -23.38 12.98 0.48
C ALA A 199 -22.04 12.24 0.56
N GLY A 200 -21.28 12.17 -0.53
CA GLY A 200 -20.09 11.34 -0.63
C GLY A 200 -19.39 11.40 -1.98
N TYR A 201 -18.99 10.23 -2.49
CA TYR A 201 -18.25 10.11 -3.74
C TYR A 201 -18.83 9.01 -4.62
N LEU A 202 -19.35 9.38 -5.79
CA LEU A 202 -19.65 8.41 -6.84
C LEU A 202 -18.36 7.79 -7.35
N VAL A 203 -18.38 6.49 -7.55
CA VAL A 203 -17.24 5.70 -8.00
C VAL A 203 -17.67 4.72 -9.08
N ASP A 204 -16.84 4.61 -10.11
CA ASP A 204 -17.01 3.63 -11.16
C ASP A 204 -16.33 2.34 -10.73
N VAL A 205 -17.08 1.24 -10.80
CA VAL A 205 -16.62 -0.08 -10.41
C VAL A 205 -16.58 -0.96 -11.65
N PRO A 206 -15.40 -1.50 -12.03
CA PRO A 206 -15.29 -2.43 -13.14
C PRO A 206 -16.24 -3.63 -12.98
N ALA A 207 -16.80 -4.13 -14.08
CA ALA A 207 -17.78 -5.22 -14.06
C ALA A 207 -17.24 -6.52 -13.43
N ASP A 208 -15.92 -6.74 -13.48
CA ASP A 208 -15.24 -7.87 -12.84
C ASP A 208 -15.07 -7.70 -11.31
N CYS A 209 -15.27 -6.49 -10.79
CA CYS A 209 -15.16 -6.17 -9.38
C CYS A 209 -16.53 -6.32 -8.71
N ALA A 210 -16.82 -7.52 -8.21
CA ALA A 210 -18.11 -7.89 -7.61
C ALA A 210 -18.35 -7.27 -6.22
N VAL A 211 -18.30 -5.94 -6.11
CA VAL A 211 -18.49 -5.22 -4.85
C VAL A 211 -19.90 -5.41 -4.28
N THR A 212 -20.00 -5.39 -2.95
CA THR A 212 -21.27 -5.40 -2.22
C THR A 212 -21.41 -4.15 -1.35
N PRO A 213 -22.64 -3.72 -1.02
CA PRO A 213 -22.85 -2.62 -0.09
C PRO A 213 -22.25 -2.94 1.29
N GLY A 214 -21.58 -1.98 1.90
CA GLY A 214 -20.94 -2.19 3.20
C GLY A 214 -19.73 -1.32 3.44
N GLN A 215 -18.86 -1.73 4.37
CA GLN A 215 -17.65 -0.96 4.70
C GLN A 215 -16.69 -0.91 3.49
N ALA A 216 -16.22 0.29 3.18
CA ALA A 216 -15.29 0.52 2.07
C ALA A 216 -14.30 1.65 2.40
N SER A 217 -13.31 1.83 1.54
CA SER A 217 -12.39 2.95 1.63
C SER A 217 -11.89 3.41 0.27
N LEU A 218 -11.56 4.70 0.17
CA LEU A 218 -10.85 5.30 -0.95
C LEU A 218 -9.44 5.71 -0.50
N LEU A 219 -8.44 5.19 -1.19
CA LEU A 219 -7.04 5.59 -1.02
C LEU A 219 -6.64 6.52 -2.15
N VAL A 220 -6.05 7.65 -1.77
CA VAL A 220 -5.19 8.42 -2.66
C VAL A 220 -3.77 8.37 -2.14
N HIS A 221 -2.82 8.22 -3.07
CA HIS A 221 -1.40 8.29 -2.76
C HIS A 221 -0.64 8.84 -3.96
N ARG A 222 0.58 9.33 -3.69
CA ARG A 222 1.56 9.71 -4.72
C ARG A 222 2.95 9.43 -4.19
N HIS A 223 3.88 9.28 -5.12
CA HIS A 223 5.32 9.34 -4.90
C HIS A 223 5.96 9.92 -6.17
N ASP A 224 7.27 10.16 -6.17
CA ASP A 224 8.01 10.39 -7.42
C ASP A 224 8.55 9.08 -8.02
N GLU A 225 9.19 9.16 -9.18
CA GLU A 225 9.79 8.03 -9.90
C GLU A 225 10.79 7.22 -9.05
N LEU A 226 11.32 7.81 -7.98
CA LEU A 226 12.29 7.23 -7.06
C LEU A 226 11.69 6.93 -5.68
N LEU A 227 10.37 6.79 -5.59
CA LEU A 227 9.62 6.49 -4.36
C LEU A 227 9.82 7.52 -3.23
N ASN A 228 10.26 8.75 -3.52
CA ASN A 228 10.31 9.82 -2.53
C ASN A 228 9.02 10.63 -2.56
N ASN A 229 8.93 11.64 -1.68
CA ASN A 229 7.79 12.55 -1.57
C ASN A 229 6.44 11.83 -1.37
N MET A 230 6.48 10.65 -0.74
CA MET A 230 5.31 9.80 -0.57
C MET A 230 4.26 10.46 0.33
N THR A 231 3.05 10.63 -0.19
CA THR A 231 1.88 11.01 0.61
C THR A 231 0.77 10.00 0.39
N ASN A 232 -0.06 9.79 1.42
CA ASN A 232 -1.24 8.95 1.30
C ASN A 232 -2.33 9.41 2.27
N THR A 233 -3.57 9.29 1.81
CA THR A 233 -4.78 9.55 2.60
C THR A 233 -5.77 8.43 2.34
N LEU A 234 -6.34 7.88 3.42
CA LEU A 234 -7.41 6.91 3.34
C LEU A 234 -8.71 7.53 3.85
N VAL A 235 -9.73 7.61 2.99
CA VAL A 235 -11.09 7.97 3.35
C VAL A 235 -11.88 6.68 3.55
N ARG A 236 -12.29 6.41 4.78
CA ARG A 236 -13.11 5.25 5.15
C ARG A 236 -14.57 5.65 5.19
N GLY A 237 -15.44 4.73 4.79
CA GLY A 237 -16.86 4.98 4.72
C GLY A 237 -17.67 3.73 4.50
N GLU A 238 -18.89 3.95 4.01
CA GLU A 238 -19.82 2.92 3.61
C GLU A 238 -20.09 3.07 2.11
N LEU A 239 -19.87 2.00 1.34
CA LEU A 239 -20.26 1.91 -0.06
C LEU A 239 -21.74 1.55 -0.14
N ARG A 240 -22.51 2.35 -0.88
CA ARG A 240 -23.93 2.16 -1.13
C ARG A 240 -24.18 2.10 -2.63
N LYS A 241 -25.25 1.39 -3.01
CA LYS A 241 -25.72 1.38 -4.39
C LYS A 241 -26.50 2.68 -4.65
N ALA A 242 -26.16 3.38 -5.72
CA ALA A 242 -26.76 4.65 -6.14
C ALA A 242 -27.24 4.51 -7.60
N GLY A 243 -28.42 3.92 -7.79
CA GLY A 243 -28.88 3.52 -9.12
C GLY A 243 -28.01 2.41 -9.71
N GLU A 244 -27.46 2.66 -10.91
CA GLU A 244 -26.49 1.77 -11.56
C GLU A 244 -25.03 2.02 -11.11
N SER A 245 -24.79 3.09 -10.35
CA SER A 245 -23.47 3.47 -9.84
C SER A 245 -23.31 3.11 -8.37
N TRP A 246 -22.10 3.32 -7.86
CA TRP A 246 -21.77 3.14 -6.45
C TRP A 246 -21.38 4.48 -5.82
N GLU A 247 -21.76 4.69 -4.57
CA GLU A 247 -21.42 5.90 -3.83
C GLU A 247 -20.77 5.54 -2.49
N LEU A 248 -19.58 6.06 -2.22
CA LEU A 248 -18.93 5.97 -0.93
C LEU A 248 -19.36 7.15 -0.05
N ILE A 249 -20.05 6.86 1.05
CA ILE A 249 -20.41 7.81 2.09
C ILE A 249 -19.28 7.88 3.13
N PRO A 250 -18.49 8.96 3.17
CA PRO A 250 -17.29 9.04 4.00
C PRO A 250 -17.64 9.22 5.47
N ALA A 251 -16.95 8.49 6.34
CA ALA A 251 -17.11 8.56 7.80
C ALA A 251 -15.82 8.96 8.53
N LYS A 252 -14.64 8.70 7.94
CA LYS A 252 -13.37 9.00 8.59
C LYS A 252 -12.23 9.19 7.59
N VAL A 253 -11.38 10.19 7.83
CA VAL A 253 -10.11 10.38 7.11
C VAL A 253 -8.94 9.92 7.97
N VAL A 254 -7.97 9.24 7.35
CA VAL A 254 -6.72 8.79 7.98
C VAL A 254 -5.54 9.27 7.15
N GLU A 255 -4.68 10.09 7.75
CA GLU A 255 -3.46 10.64 7.14
C GLU A 255 -2.22 10.23 7.96
N PRO A 256 -1.62 9.05 7.72
CA PRO A 256 -0.54 8.52 8.53
C PRO A 256 0.72 9.41 8.55
N MET A 257 1.01 10.08 7.42
CA MET A 257 2.23 10.88 7.23
C MET A 257 2.02 12.38 7.48
N GLY A 258 0.78 12.82 7.73
CA GLY A 258 0.43 14.24 7.85
C GLY A 258 0.61 15.04 6.55
N SER A 259 0.74 16.36 6.66
CA SER A 259 0.78 17.30 5.53
C SER A 259 2.16 17.51 4.91
N GLY A 260 3.18 16.76 5.36
CA GLY A 260 4.57 16.89 4.90
C GLY A 260 5.36 18.06 5.51
N ARG A 261 4.79 18.82 6.46
CA ARG A 261 5.48 19.93 7.15
C ARG A 261 6.53 19.40 8.14
N LEU A 262 7.57 20.19 8.43
CA LEU A 262 8.62 19.85 9.43
C LEU A 262 8.05 19.43 10.79
N LYS A 263 7.00 20.11 11.27
CA LYS A 263 6.30 19.74 12.52
C LYS A 263 5.65 18.36 12.44
N ASP A 264 5.13 17.98 11.26
CA ASP A 264 4.57 16.65 11.02
C ASP A 264 5.67 15.59 11.02
N ALA A 265 6.85 15.85 10.45
CA ALA A 265 7.98 14.91 10.47
C ALA A 265 8.42 14.54 11.90
N VAL A 266 8.52 15.52 12.80
CA VAL A 266 8.84 15.28 14.22
C VAL A 266 7.71 14.48 14.90
N ARG A 267 6.45 14.81 14.62
CA ARG A 267 5.29 14.07 15.15
C ARG A 267 5.31 12.61 14.68
N VAL A 268 5.50 12.39 13.39
CA VAL A 268 5.56 11.06 12.77
C VAL A 268 6.66 10.24 13.43
N LEU A 269 7.88 10.79 13.55
CA LEU A 269 8.99 10.07 14.20
C LEU A 269 8.68 9.67 15.66
N ARG A 270 8.08 10.57 16.45
CA ARG A 270 7.68 10.25 17.82
C ARG A 270 6.60 9.17 17.84
N GLN A 271 5.64 9.24 16.92
CA GLN A 271 4.54 8.29 16.81
C GLN A 271 5.03 6.92 16.37
N THR A 272 5.92 6.83 15.38
CA THR A 272 6.47 5.55 14.90
C THR A 272 7.32 4.86 15.95
N LYS A 273 8.12 5.61 16.71
CA LYS A 273 8.85 5.08 17.87
C LYS A 273 7.88 4.51 18.91
N ARG A 274 6.90 5.31 19.37
CA ARG A 274 5.89 4.87 20.36
C ARG A 274 5.06 3.67 19.89
N ALA A 275 4.72 3.61 18.60
CA ALA A 275 3.97 2.49 18.02
C ALA A 275 4.81 1.22 18.01
N SER A 276 6.11 1.32 17.67
CA SER A 276 7.04 0.19 17.70
C SER A 276 7.24 -0.32 19.14
N ASP A 277 7.47 0.58 20.09
CA ASP A 277 7.68 0.21 21.50
C ASP A 277 6.41 -0.47 22.06
N ARG A 278 5.22 0.05 21.74
CA ARG A 278 3.95 -0.59 22.11
C ARG A 278 3.74 -1.96 21.48
N TYR A 279 4.20 -2.16 20.23
CA TYR A 279 4.12 -3.47 19.57
C TYR A 279 4.93 -4.52 20.35
N LEU A 280 6.14 -4.15 20.78
CA LEU A 280 7.06 -4.99 21.55
C LEU A 280 6.55 -5.25 22.96
N GLU A 281 6.12 -4.20 23.67
CA GLU A 281 5.57 -4.28 25.04
C GLU A 281 4.39 -5.23 25.13
N ARG A 282 3.44 -5.13 24.19
CA ARG A 282 2.26 -6.03 24.13
C ARG A 282 2.60 -7.50 23.91
N ARG A 283 3.83 -7.80 23.51
CA ARG A 283 4.34 -9.16 23.26
C ARG A 283 5.39 -9.60 24.28
N GLY A 284 5.69 -8.76 25.27
CA GLY A 284 6.75 -9.03 26.24
C GLY A 284 8.15 -9.15 25.61
N LEU A 285 8.37 -8.51 24.46
CA LEU A 285 9.64 -8.60 23.73
C LEU A 285 10.58 -7.45 24.09
N ALA A 286 11.85 -7.77 24.30
CA ALA A 286 12.91 -6.77 24.27
C ALA A 286 13.06 -6.20 22.85
N ARG A 287 13.53 -4.95 22.74
CA ARG A 287 13.80 -4.35 21.43
C ARG A 287 15.02 -5.02 20.80
N PRO A 288 14.89 -5.70 19.64
CA PRO A 288 16.02 -6.34 19.01
C PRO A 288 16.93 -5.31 18.32
N ASP A 289 18.22 -5.66 18.22
CA ASP A 289 19.18 -4.88 17.47
C ASP A 289 19.03 -5.12 15.96
N VAL A 290 19.08 -4.02 15.21
CA VAL A 290 19.12 -4.09 13.75
C VAL A 290 20.53 -4.48 13.32
N ARG A 291 20.65 -5.49 12.46
CA ARG A 291 21.90 -5.97 11.84
C ARG A 291 22.32 -5.02 10.72
N TRP A 292 22.71 -3.80 11.11
CA TRP A 292 22.96 -2.69 10.19
C TRP A 292 24.00 -2.93 9.09
N ASP A 293 24.98 -3.79 9.37
CA ASP A 293 26.07 -4.02 8.43
C ASP A 293 25.62 -4.87 7.23
N GLU A 294 24.62 -5.73 7.40
CA GLU A 294 23.95 -6.45 6.30
C GLU A 294 23.27 -5.46 5.34
N PHE A 295 22.46 -4.53 5.87
CA PHE A 295 21.81 -3.50 5.06
C PHE A 295 22.82 -2.57 4.38
N LYS A 296 23.90 -2.21 5.08
CA LYS A 296 24.97 -1.38 4.53
C LYS A 296 25.68 -2.07 3.36
N ALA A 297 25.91 -3.37 3.44
CA ALA A 297 26.51 -4.14 2.36
C ALA A 297 25.62 -4.13 1.11
N LEU A 298 24.31 -4.38 1.25
CA LEU A 298 23.37 -4.32 0.13
C LEU A 298 23.24 -2.92 -0.48
N ALA A 299 23.15 -1.88 0.35
CA ALA A 299 23.10 -0.50 -0.13
C ALA A 299 24.37 -0.08 -0.88
N ALA A 300 25.53 -0.59 -0.47
CA ALA A 300 26.80 -0.35 -1.16
C ALA A 300 26.88 -1.09 -2.50
N ALA A 301 26.36 -2.33 -2.57
CA ALA A 301 26.30 -3.09 -3.81
C ALA A 301 25.39 -2.43 -4.86
N ALA A 302 24.19 -2.01 -4.46
CA ALA A 302 23.24 -1.34 -5.36
C ALA A 302 23.83 -0.06 -5.98
N ARG A 303 24.60 0.73 -5.20
CA ARG A 303 25.30 1.92 -5.72
C ARG A 303 26.37 1.61 -6.77
N LYS A 304 27.03 0.44 -6.69
CA LYS A 304 28.04 0.05 -7.69
C LYS A 304 27.38 -0.30 -9.01
N SER A 305 26.20 -0.93 -8.98
CA SER A 305 25.40 -1.23 -10.16
C SER A 305 24.95 0.04 -10.90
N ASP A 306 24.65 1.13 -10.19
CA ASP A 306 24.28 2.42 -10.81
C ASP A 306 25.44 3.08 -11.58
N SER A 307 26.68 2.68 -11.32
CA SER A 307 27.91 3.27 -11.88
C SER A 307 28.57 2.42 -12.99
N ALA A 308 27.99 1.27 -13.30
CA ALA A 308 28.45 0.33 -14.33
C ALA A 308 27.56 0.45 -15.58
#